data_AF-A0A9D6GGY3-F1
#
_entry.id   AF-A0A9D6GGY3-F1
#
_cell.length_a   1.000
_cell.length_b   1.000
_cell.length_c   1.000
_cell.angle_alpha   90.00
_cell.angle_beta   90.00
_cell.angle_gamma   90.00
#
_symmetry.space_group_name_H-M   'P 1'
#
loop_
_entity.id
_entity.type
_entity.pdbx_description
1 polymer ?
#
loop_
_entity_poly.entity_id
_entity_poly.type
_entity_poly.pdbx_seq_one_letter_code
_entity_poly.pdbx_strand_id
1 'polypeptide(L)'
;MTMKFGNITETADLDENGSTVAVTKAVKDGVVMPMVRKRYDIRHKVTTVEQEVGFLLEFSQKVHANPLKMLDPAFKSVGVPMAVTKGYWYVVCSHTEVEK
;
A
#
# COMPACT_ATOMS: atom_id res chain seq x y z
N MET A 1 -6.67 21.12 30.77
CA MET A 1 -7.39 20.21 29.85
C MET A 1 -6.36 19.43 29.07
N THR A 2 -6.32 18.11 29.23
CA THR A 2 -5.36 17.23 28.55
C THR A 2 -5.93 16.86 27.18
N MET A 3 -5.42 17.45 26.10
CA MET A 3 -5.82 17.07 24.74
C MET A 3 -5.44 15.60 24.51
N LYS A 4 -6.41 14.75 24.16
CA LYS A 4 -6.16 13.35 23.82
C LYS A 4 -6.07 13.23 22.31
N PHE A 5 -4.86 12.94 21.83
CA PHE A 5 -4.60 12.54 20.46
C PHE A 5 -4.61 11.01 20.39
N GLY A 6 -5.27 10.47 19.37
CA GLY A 6 -5.29 9.04 19.09
C GLY A 6 -5.35 8.81 17.59
N ASN A 7 -4.89 7.63 17.15
CA ASN A 7 -5.04 7.20 15.77
C ASN A 7 -5.89 5.93 15.76
N ILE A 8 -6.86 5.87 14.86
CA ILE A 8 -7.63 4.66 14.57
C ILE A 8 -7.12 4.13 13.23
N THR A 9 -6.61 2.90 13.22
CA THR A 9 -6.16 2.23 12.00
C THR A 9 -7.05 1.04 11.72
N GLU A 10 -7.68 1.05 10.54
CA GLU A 10 -8.50 -0.04 10.03
C GLU A 10 -7.75 -0.65 8.83
N THR A 11 -7.49 -1.95 8.86
CA THR A 11 -6.89 -2.69 7.75
C THR A 11 -7.95 -3.54 7.06
N ALA A 12 -8.07 -3.40 5.74
CA ALA A 12 -8.95 -4.20 4.91
C ALA A 12 -8.14 -4.92 3.83
N ASP A 13 -8.52 -6.17 3.53
CA ASP A 13 -7.99 -6.91 2.39
C ASP A 13 -8.70 -6.44 1.12
N LEU A 14 -7.94 -6.20 0.06
CA LEU A 14 -8.45 -5.78 -1.24
C LEU A 14 -8.71 -6.96 -2.18
N ASP A 15 -7.85 -7.98 -2.16
CA ASP A 15 -7.87 -9.07 -3.14
C ASP A 15 -7.39 -10.39 -2.53
N GLU A 16 -7.69 -11.50 -3.21
CA GLU A 16 -7.21 -12.86 -2.88
C GLU A 16 -5.67 -13.00 -2.89
N ASN A 17 -4.96 -12.04 -3.49
CA ASN A 17 -3.49 -11.98 -3.48
C ASN A 17 -2.90 -11.46 -2.17
N GLY A 18 -3.73 -11.06 -1.20
CA GLY A 18 -3.30 -10.46 0.06
C GLY A 18 -2.86 -9.01 -0.08
N SER A 19 -3.40 -8.30 -1.07
CA SER A 19 -3.32 -6.85 -1.17
C SER A 19 -4.08 -6.23 0.00
N THR A 20 -3.53 -5.22 0.67
CA THR A 20 -4.13 -4.62 1.87
C THR A 20 -4.23 -3.11 1.77
N VAL A 21 -5.25 -2.53 2.39
CA VAL A 21 -5.38 -1.09 2.61
C VAL A 21 -5.49 -0.82 4.09
N ALA A 22 -4.55 -0.03 4.60
CA ALA A 22 -4.61 0.50 5.96
C ALA A 22 -5.12 1.94 5.92
N VAL A 23 -6.33 2.15 6.44
CA VAL A 23 -6.93 3.48 6.61
C VAL A 23 -6.63 3.97 8.01
N THR A 24 -5.85 5.04 8.13
CA THR A 24 -5.52 5.70 9.39
C THR A 24 -6.29 7.01 9.50
N LYS A 25 -7.15 7.10 10.52
CA LYS A 25 -7.94 8.29 10.88
C LYS A 25 -7.34 8.89 12.15
N ALA A 26 -6.98 10.17 12.11
CA ALA A 26 -6.53 10.89 13.30
C ALA A 26 -7.74 11.35 14.12
N VAL A 27 -7.69 11.20 15.43
CA VAL A 27 -8.74 11.63 16.36
C VAL A 27 -8.16 12.65 17.33
N LYS A 28 -8.87 13.76 17.50
CA LYS A 28 -8.55 14.78 18.50
C LYS A 28 -9.78 15.06 19.34
N ASP A 29 -9.65 14.88 20.65
CA ASP A 29 -10.71 15.15 21.62
C ASP A 29 -12.04 14.43 21.29
N GLY A 30 -11.94 13.19 20.77
CA GLY A 30 -13.09 12.37 20.39
C GLY A 30 -13.67 12.67 18.99
N VAL A 31 -13.16 13.67 18.28
CA VAL A 31 -13.59 14.03 16.92
C VAL A 31 -12.59 13.50 15.89
N VAL A 32 -13.09 12.81 14.86
CA VAL A 32 -12.28 12.35 13.73
C VAL A 32 -11.87 13.56 12.89
N MET A 33 -10.57 13.74 12.70
CA MET A 33 -10.03 14.77 11.81
C MET A 33 -10.27 14.38 10.34
N PRO A 34 -10.48 15.37 9.46
CA PRO A 34 -10.80 15.13 8.05
C PRO A 34 -9.64 14.50 7.25
N MET A 35 -8.39 14.66 7.71
CA MET A 35 -7.24 14.07 7.05
C MET A 35 -7.19 12.56 7.29
N VAL A 36 -7.60 11.78 6.29
CA VAL A 36 -7.53 10.32 6.31
C VAL A 36 -6.34 9.87 5.46
N ARG A 37 -5.43 9.10 6.06
CA ARG A 37 -4.30 8.50 5.35
C ARG A 37 -4.63 7.08 4.98
N LYS A 38 -4.59 6.75 3.69
CA LYS A 38 -4.79 5.39 3.19
C LYS A 38 -3.47 4.86 2.66
N ARG A 39 -2.92 3.83 3.28
CA ARG A 39 -1.74 3.12 2.79
C ARG A 39 -2.21 1.89 2.03
N TYR A 40 -1.88 1.84 0.74
CA TYR A 40 -2.14 0.71 -0.13
C TYR A 40 -0.87 -0.12 -0.20
N ASP A 41 -0.99 -1.43 -0.04
CA ASP A 41 0.04 -2.42 -0.31
C ASP A 41 -0.53 -3.42 -1.31
N ILE A 42 -0.34 -3.16 -2.60
CA ILE A 42 -0.94 -3.93 -3.70
C ILE A 42 0.03 -5.05 -4.10
N ARG A 43 -0.44 -6.30 -4.06
CA ARG A 43 0.36 -7.48 -4.37
C ARG A 43 0.03 -8.02 -5.76
N HIS A 44 1.05 -8.10 -6.61
CA HIS A 44 0.99 -8.70 -7.93
C HIS A 44 1.76 -10.01 -7.94
N LYS A 45 1.13 -11.08 -8.39
CA LYS A 45 1.77 -12.39 -8.55
C LYS A 45 2.63 -12.37 -9.82
N VAL A 46 3.90 -12.74 -9.69
CA VAL A 46 4.89 -12.68 -10.77
C VAL A 46 5.63 -14.01 -10.88
N THR A 47 5.90 -14.45 -12.10
CA THR A 47 6.64 -15.69 -12.40
C THR A 47 7.95 -15.46 -13.14
N THR A 48 8.12 -14.29 -13.77
CA THR A 48 9.29 -13.98 -14.59
C THR A 48 9.84 -12.60 -14.24
N VAL A 49 11.14 -12.41 -14.47
CA VAL A 49 11.82 -11.12 -14.23
C VAL A 49 11.26 -10.03 -15.15
N GLU A 50 10.87 -10.37 -16.38
CA GLU A 50 10.26 -9.43 -17.32
C GLU A 50 8.95 -8.84 -16.80
N GLN A 51 8.11 -9.66 -16.17
CA GLN A 51 6.88 -9.20 -15.54
C GLN A 51 7.17 -8.27 -14.35
N GLU A 52 8.18 -8.59 -13.53
CA GLU A 52 8.60 -7.74 -12.42
C GLU A 52 9.05 -6.36 -12.89
N VAL A 53 9.89 -6.30 -13.93
CA VAL A 53 10.34 -5.05 -14.53
C VAL A 53 9.17 -4.28 -15.15
N GLY A 54 8.21 -4.98 -15.77
CA GLY A 54 6.98 -4.37 -16.28
C GLY A 54 6.18 -3.66 -15.18
N PHE A 55 5.95 -4.33 -14.05
CA PHE A 55 5.26 -3.73 -12.91
C PHE A 55 6.03 -2.56 -12.28
N LEU A 56 7.35 -2.64 -12.21
CA LEU A 56 8.19 -1.55 -11.72
C LEU A 56 8.05 -0.29 -12.60
N LEU A 57 8.11 -0.47 -13.92
CA LEU A 57 7.97 0.64 -14.88
C LEU A 57 6.57 1.26 -14.80
N GLU A 58 5.52 0.43 -14.76
CA GLU A 58 4.13 0.90 -14.63
C GLU A 58 3.92 1.67 -13.32
N PHE A 59 4.43 1.14 -12.21
CA PHE A 59 4.34 1.81 -10.91
C PHE A 59 5.09 3.14 -10.90
N SER A 60 6.31 3.16 -11.42
CA SER A 60 7.10 4.39 -11.57
C SER A 60 6.34 5.46 -12.39
N GLN A 61 5.74 5.07 -13.52
CA GLN A 61 4.92 5.98 -14.32
C GLN A 61 3.72 6.52 -13.55
N LYS A 62 3.01 5.68 -12.78
CA LYS A 62 1.87 6.12 -11.95
C LYS A 62 2.29 7.13 -10.88
N VAL A 63 3.41 6.90 -10.22
CA VAL A 63 4.00 7.81 -9.22
C VAL A 63 4.36 9.15 -9.86
N HIS A 64 5.03 9.12 -11.02
CA HIS A 64 5.39 10.34 -11.74
C HIS A 64 4.19 11.10 -12.29
N ALA A 65 3.11 10.41 -12.68
CA ALA A 65 1.89 11.05 -13.16
C ALA A 65 1.11 11.75 -12.04
N ASN A 66 1.16 11.23 -10.80
CA ASN A 66 0.39 11.77 -9.66
C ASN A 66 1.23 11.90 -8.37
N PRO A 67 2.31 12.71 -8.37
CA PRO A 67 3.25 12.77 -7.23
C PRO A 67 2.61 13.33 -5.95
N LEU A 68 1.55 14.14 -6.08
CA LEU A 68 0.83 14.71 -4.94
C LEU A 68 -0.22 13.75 -4.34
N LYS A 69 -0.61 12.71 -5.08
CA LYS A 69 -1.59 11.72 -4.60
C LYS A 69 -0.91 10.48 -4.03
N MET A 70 0.24 10.09 -4.59
CA MET A 70 0.99 8.91 -4.16
C MET A 70 2.21 9.32 -3.32
N LEU A 71 2.00 9.49 -2.03
CA LEU A 71 3.06 9.75 -1.05
C LEU A 71 3.79 8.44 -0.68
N ASP A 72 5.05 8.56 -0.30
CA ASP A 72 5.92 7.45 0.14
C ASP A 72 5.83 6.19 -0.75
N PRO A 73 6.01 6.32 -2.08
CA PRO A 73 5.97 5.17 -2.96
C PRO A 73 7.12 4.22 -2.65
N ALA A 74 6.83 2.93 -2.51
CA ALA A 74 7.82 1.90 -2.32
C ALA A 74 7.49 0.69 -3.17
N PHE A 75 8.51 0.11 -3.78
CA PHE A 75 8.41 -1.11 -4.56
C PHE A 75 9.26 -2.18 -3.90
N LYS A 76 8.69 -3.36 -3.65
CA LYS A 76 9.39 -4.48 -3.01
C LYS A 76 9.05 -5.79 -3.70
N SER A 77 10.05 -6.63 -3.95
CA SER A 77 9.83 -8.03 -4.31
C SER A 77 9.86 -8.89 -3.04
N VAL A 78 8.84 -9.72 -2.88
CA VAL A 78 8.65 -10.63 -1.75
C VAL A 78 8.68 -12.05 -2.29
N GLY A 79 9.82 -12.71 -2.11
CA GLY A 79 9.98 -14.12 -2.43
C GLY A 79 9.11 -14.99 -1.52
N VAL A 80 8.33 -15.89 -2.11
CA VAL A 80 7.59 -16.91 -1.37
C VAL A 80 8.43 -18.20 -1.39
N PRO A 81 8.53 -18.95 -0.27
CA PRO A 81 9.33 -20.17 -0.25
C PRO A 81 8.94 -21.13 -1.39
N MET A 82 9.92 -21.59 -2.18
CA MET A 82 9.70 -22.47 -3.35
C MET A 82 8.91 -23.75 -3.03
N ALA A 83 8.90 -24.20 -1.77
CA ALA A 83 8.13 -25.37 -1.34
C ALA A 83 6.60 -25.15 -1.40
N VAL A 84 6.14 -23.90 -1.41
CA VAL A 84 4.72 -23.52 -1.34
C VAL A 84 4.20 -22.97 -2.67
N THR A 85 5.09 -22.40 -3.48
CA THR A 85 4.71 -21.72 -4.72
C THR A 85 5.39 -22.37 -5.92
N LYS A 86 4.62 -22.67 -6.97
CA LYS A 86 5.08 -23.20 -8.27
C LYS A 86 5.97 -22.18 -9.02
N GLY A 87 7.07 -21.72 -8.41
CA GLY A 87 8.03 -20.78 -8.99
C GLY A 87 7.55 -19.33 -9.13
N TYR A 88 6.62 -18.87 -8.30
CA TYR A 88 6.15 -17.47 -8.33
C TYR A 88 6.52 -16.73 -7.04
N TRP A 89 6.74 -15.42 -7.18
CA TRP A 89 6.91 -14.46 -6.08
C TRP A 89 5.89 -13.33 -6.21
N TYR A 90 5.79 -12.49 -5.18
CA TYR A 90 4.94 -11.31 -5.22
C TYR A 90 5.79 -10.07 -5.39
N VAL A 91 5.29 -9.17 -6.22
CA VAL A 91 5.73 -7.78 -6.25
C VAL A 91 4.71 -6.98 -5.47
N VAL A 92 5.19 -6.14 -4.55
CA VAL A 92 4.37 -5.29 -3.70
C VAL A 92 4.63 -3.84 -4.05
N CYS A 93 3.60 -3.19 -4.58
CA CYS A 93 3.57 -1.76 -4.85
C CYS A 93 2.85 -1.08 -3.68
N SER A 94 3.61 -0.32 -2.91
CA SER A 94 3.12 0.40 -1.74
C SER A 94 3.05 1.89 -2.02
N HIS A 95 1.94 2.54 -1.67
CA HIS A 95 1.84 4.00 -1.69
C HIS A 95 0.83 4.48 -0.65
N THR A 96 0.97 5.74 -0.23
CA THR A 96 0.05 6.39 0.68
C THR A 96 -0.72 7.48 -0.05
N GLU A 97 -2.04 7.47 0.08
CA GLU A 97 -2.91 8.54 -0.38
C GLU A 97 -3.46 9.30 0.83
N VAL A 98 -3.61 10.61 0.68
CA VAL A 98 -4.26 11.46 1.68
C VAL A 98 -5.55 11.98 1.10
N GLU A 99 -6.66 11.52 1.66
CA GLU A 99 -7.96 12.14 1.39
C GLU A 99 -8.10 13.38 2.28
N LYS A 100 -8.44 14.50 1.65
CA LYS A 100 -8.70 15.80 2.28
C LYS A 100 -10.19 16.09 2.29
#